data_AF-A0A257TTK6-F1
#
_entry.id   AF-A0A257TTK6-F1
#
_cell.length_a   1.000
_cell.length_b   1.000
_cell.length_c   1.000
_cell.angle_alpha   90.00
_cell.angle_beta   90.00
_cell.angle_gamma   90.00
#
_symmetry.space_group_name_H-M   'P 1'
#
loop_
_entity.id
_entity.type
_entity.pdbx_description
1 polymer ?
#
loop_
_entity_poly.entity_id
_entity_poly.type
_entity_poly.pdbx_seq_one_letter_code
_entity_poly.pdbx_strand_id
1 'polypeptide(L)'
;MEFRLPETSPGRAARPPGWWRWAGIGGGVLVAVLFLALLAGMFSARRVLSWGLRRITTRVEAALPADLPPARREELHRRLDCVVAEAEAGRADERRLGELARACSQAVKTGSVSPEALDRIEVLAGGLCAEGGGELPN
;
A
#
# COMPACT_ATOMS: atom_id res chain seq x y z
N MET A 1 -24.24 -25.86 75.10
CA MET A 1 -23.05 -26.12 74.25
C MET A 1 -22.94 -24.96 73.29
N GLU A 2 -21.96 -24.08 73.53
CA GLU A 2 -21.76 -22.86 72.74
C GLU A 2 -20.98 -23.18 71.46
N PHE A 3 -21.57 -22.91 70.30
CA PHE A 3 -20.90 -22.98 69.01
C PHE A 3 -20.04 -21.73 68.82
N ARG A 4 -18.71 -21.85 68.93
CA ARG A 4 -17.78 -20.82 68.46
C ARG A 4 -17.54 -21.01 66.96
N LEU A 5 -17.95 -20.03 66.17
CA LEU A 5 -17.53 -19.91 64.76
C LEU A 5 -16.04 -19.51 64.71
N PRO A 6 -15.24 -20.10 63.80
CA PRO A 6 -13.87 -19.65 63.60
C PRO A 6 -13.86 -18.24 63.00
N GLU A 7 -13.08 -17.35 63.61
CA GLU A 7 -12.84 -16.00 63.11
C GLU A 7 -12.25 -16.06 61.71
N THR A 8 -13.04 -15.68 60.71
CA THR A 8 -12.54 -15.43 59.36
C THR A 8 -11.65 -14.19 59.41
N SER A 9 -10.34 -14.41 59.37
CA SER A 9 -9.34 -13.35 59.23
C SER A 9 -9.69 -12.43 58.05
N PRO A 10 -9.68 -11.10 58.23
CA PRO A 10 -10.01 -10.17 57.16
C PRO A 10 -8.93 -10.24 56.09
N GLY A 11 -9.39 -10.36 54.84
CA GLY A 11 -8.56 -10.40 53.64
C GLY A 11 -7.51 -9.29 53.65
N ARG A 12 -6.24 -9.68 53.79
CA ARG A 12 -5.14 -8.87 53.27
C ARG A 12 -5.27 -8.91 51.75
N ALA A 13 -5.81 -7.85 51.17
CA ALA A 13 -5.59 -7.54 49.77
C ALA A 13 -4.07 -7.59 49.55
N ALA A 14 -3.61 -8.64 48.86
CA ALA A 14 -2.21 -8.81 48.54
C ALA A 14 -1.78 -7.56 47.76
N ARG A 15 -0.88 -6.76 48.32
CA ARG A 15 -0.28 -5.63 47.61
C ARG A 15 0.25 -6.19 46.29
N PRO A 16 -0.19 -5.69 45.11
CA PRO A 16 0.32 -6.19 43.86
C PRO A 16 1.84 -6.00 43.89
N PRO A 17 2.60 -7.05 43.56
CA PRO A 17 4.04 -7.03 43.75
C PRO A 17 4.63 -5.95 42.82
N GLY A 18 5.59 -5.16 43.33
CA GLY A 18 6.04 -3.91 42.69
C GLY A 18 6.60 -4.04 41.26
N TRP A 19 6.90 -5.25 40.80
CA TRP A 19 7.31 -5.55 39.42
C TRP A 19 6.16 -5.47 38.39
N TRP A 20 4.90 -5.56 38.83
CA TRP A 20 3.74 -5.48 37.93
C TRP A 20 3.60 -4.13 37.22
N ARG A 21 4.05 -3.04 37.86
CA ARG A 21 4.09 -1.70 37.25
C ARG A 21 5.12 -1.62 36.11
N TRP A 22 6.18 -2.42 36.16
CA TRP A 22 7.22 -2.46 35.13
C TRP A 22 6.91 -3.44 34.00
N ALA A 23 6.15 -4.51 34.29
CA ALA A 23 5.68 -5.46 33.27
C ALA A 23 4.77 -4.82 32.22
N GLY A 24 3.89 -3.89 32.64
CA GLY A 24 3.03 -3.13 31.71
C GLY A 24 3.80 -2.15 30.81
N ILE A 25 4.87 -1.55 31.34
CA ILE A 25 5.73 -0.63 30.58
C ILE A 25 6.54 -1.41 29.54
N GLY A 26 7.12 -2.56 29.92
CA GLY A 26 7.85 -3.43 29.01
C GLY A 26 6.98 -3.99 27.88
N GLY A 27 5.77 -4.44 28.20
CA GLY A 27 4.81 -4.92 27.20
C GLY A 27 4.33 -3.81 26.26
N GLY A 28 4.02 -2.63 26.79
CA GLY A 28 3.60 -1.48 25.97
C GLY A 28 4.69 -0.99 25.02
N VAL A 29 5.94 -0.92 25.49
CA VAL A 29 7.08 -0.53 24.65
C VAL A 29 7.34 -1.57 23.56
N LEU A 30 7.27 -2.86 23.88
CA LEU A 30 7.47 -3.92 22.89
C LEU A 30 6.40 -3.88 21.78
N VAL A 31 5.13 -3.69 22.15
CA VAL A 31 4.02 -3.55 21.20
C VAL A 31 4.18 -2.29 20.35
N ALA A 32 4.56 -1.16 20.95
CA ALA A 32 4.81 0.08 20.21
C ALA A 32 5.96 -0.06 19.20
N VAL A 33 7.05 -0.73 19.58
CA VAL A 33 8.19 -1.00 18.69
C VAL A 33 7.78 -1.95 17.55
N LEU A 34 7.04 -3.02 17.84
CA LEU A 34 6.50 -3.93 16.83
C LEU A 34 5.57 -3.20 15.85
N PHE A 35 4.71 -2.33 16.37
CA PHE A 35 3.80 -1.53 15.55
C PHE A 35 4.57 -0.54 14.64
N LEU A 36 5.58 0.14 15.17
CA LEU A 36 6.46 1.01 14.38
C LEU A 36 7.24 0.23 13.32
N ALA A 37 7.74 -0.96 13.63
CA ALA A 37 8.43 -1.82 12.67
C ALA A 37 7.50 -2.29 11.54
N LEU A 38 6.25 -2.63 11.86
CA LEU A 38 5.22 -2.96 10.87
C LEU A 38 4.90 -1.76 9.96
N LEU A 39 4.71 -0.57 10.53
CA LEU A 39 4.48 0.66 9.77
C LEU A 39 5.67 0.99 8.86
N ALA A 40 6.90 0.87 9.37
CA ALA A 40 8.12 1.10 8.60
C ALA A 40 8.26 0.08 7.45
N GLY A 41 7.94 -1.19 7.69
CA GLY A 41 7.92 -2.24 6.66
C GLY A 41 6.90 -1.94 5.55
N MET A 42 5.70 -1.49 5.92
CA MET A 42 4.64 -1.13 4.98
C MET A 42 5.04 0.09 4.12
N PHE A 43 5.72 1.07 4.72
CA PHE A 43 6.24 2.24 4.01
C PHE A 43 7.35 1.87 3.02
N SER A 44 8.20 0.91 3.38
CA SER A 44 9.24 0.38 2.50
C SER A 44 8.66 -0.34 1.28
N ALA A 45 7.66 -1.20 1.49
CA ALA A 45 6.98 -1.89 0.38
C ALA A 45 6.29 -0.91 -0.59
N ARG A 46 5.60 0.12 -0.07
CA ARG A 46 4.99 1.17 -0.90
C ARG A 46 6.01 1.95 -1.71
N ARG A 47 7.16 2.31 -1.12
CA ARG A 47 8.26 2.97 -1.84
C ARG A 47 8.84 2.09 -2.94
N VAL A 48 8.98 0.79 -2.70
CA VAL A 48 9.50 -0.15 -3.71
C VAL A 48 8.51 -0.29 -4.87
N LEU A 49 7.22 -0.39 -4.57
CA LEU A 49 6.16 -0.45 -5.58
C LEU A 49 6.10 0.83 -6.41
N SER A 50 6.09 2.01 -5.78
CA SER A 50 6.05 3.28 -6.50
C SER A 50 7.30 3.51 -7.35
N TRP A 51 8.47 3.15 -6.84
CA TRP A 51 9.71 3.20 -7.61
C TRP A 51 9.69 2.23 -8.81
N GLY A 52 9.17 1.02 -8.63
CA GLY A 52 9.00 0.04 -9.69
C GLY A 52 8.05 0.52 -10.78
N LEU A 53 6.89 1.06 -10.40
CA LEU A 53 5.92 1.68 -11.30
C LEU A 53 6.56 2.83 -12.08
N ARG A 54 7.21 3.77 -11.39
CA ARG A 54 7.89 4.92 -12.01
C ARG A 54 8.97 4.51 -13.01
N ARG A 55 9.70 3.43 -12.71
CA ARG A 55 10.71 2.89 -13.64
C ARG A 55 10.08 2.22 -14.87
N ILE A 56 8.89 1.64 -14.73
CA ILE A 56 8.17 1.03 -15.84
C ILE A 56 7.53 2.10 -16.71
N THR A 57 6.90 3.13 -16.12
CA THR A 57 6.26 4.23 -16.86
C THR A 57 7.28 5.00 -17.69
N THR A 58 8.42 5.37 -17.11
CA THR A 58 9.52 6.00 -17.84
C THR A 58 10.05 5.16 -19.01
N ARG A 59 10.07 3.82 -18.88
CA ARG A 59 10.44 2.92 -19.97
C ARG A 59 9.38 2.86 -21.08
N VAL A 60 8.11 2.87 -20.71
CA VAL A 60 7.00 2.92 -21.66
C VAL A 60 7.05 4.22 -22.45
N GLU A 61 7.25 5.36 -21.78
CA GLU A 61 7.41 6.68 -22.41
C GLU A 61 8.59 6.72 -23.39
N ALA A 62 9.72 6.12 -23.01
CA ALA A 62 10.89 6.01 -23.88
C ALA A 62 10.65 5.06 -25.08
N ALA A 63 9.75 4.09 -24.94
CA ALA A 63 9.40 3.11 -25.97
C ALA A 63 8.15 3.49 -26.79
N LEU A 64 7.62 4.70 -26.59
CA LEU A 64 6.48 5.20 -27.35
C LEU A 64 6.83 5.36 -28.83
N PRO A 65 5.89 5.06 -29.74
CA PRO A 65 6.10 5.30 -31.16
C PRO A 65 6.37 6.79 -31.43
N ALA A 66 7.31 7.06 -32.33
CA ALA A 66 7.71 8.41 -32.71
C ALA A 66 6.57 9.19 -33.38
N ASP A 67 5.64 8.48 -34.03
CA ASP A 67 4.49 9.04 -34.74
C ASP A 67 3.31 9.38 -33.82
N LEU A 68 3.46 9.24 -32.49
CA LEU A 68 2.40 9.58 -31.55
C LEU A 68 2.20 11.11 -31.47
N PRO A 69 0.95 11.63 -31.59
CA PRO A 69 0.70 13.05 -31.41
C PRO A 69 1.18 13.55 -30.03
N PRO A 70 1.79 14.74 -29.95
CA PRO A 70 2.34 15.27 -28.69
C PRO A 70 1.26 15.42 -27.61
N ALA A 71 0.03 15.80 -27.99
CA ALA A 71 -1.10 15.89 -27.07
C ALA A 71 -1.46 14.54 -26.43
N ARG A 72 -1.37 13.44 -27.19
CA ARG A 72 -1.65 12.09 -26.69
C ARG A 72 -0.55 11.60 -25.75
N ARG A 73 0.71 11.95 -26.06
CA ARG A 73 1.87 11.65 -25.21
C ARG A 73 1.77 12.34 -23.86
N GLU A 74 1.40 13.62 -23.85
CA GLU A 74 1.22 14.41 -22.63
C GLU A 74 0.10 13.86 -21.74
N GLU A 75 -1.03 13.50 -22.35
CA GLU A 75 -2.18 12.92 -21.63
C GLU A 75 -1.82 11.56 -21.01
N LEU A 76 -1.11 10.71 -21.74
CA LEU A 76 -0.61 9.44 -21.21
C LEU A 76 0.34 9.67 -20.04
N HIS A 77 1.29 10.60 -20.16
CA HIS A 77 2.23 10.95 -19.10
C HIS A 77 1.49 11.38 -17.84
N ARG A 78 0.52 12.30 -17.97
CA ARG A 78 -0.33 12.75 -16.86
C ARG A 78 -1.08 11.60 -16.18
N ARG A 79 -1.66 10.68 -16.95
CA ARG A 79 -2.38 9.52 -16.40
C ARG A 79 -1.44 8.58 -15.65
N LEU A 80 -0.28 8.28 -16.23
CA LEU A 80 0.71 7.41 -15.59
C LEU A 80 1.24 8.03 -14.28
N ASP A 81 1.53 9.33 -14.27
CA ASP A 81 1.94 10.05 -13.07
C ASP A 81 0.86 10.04 -11.97
N CYS A 82 -0.40 10.22 -12.36
CA CYS A 82 -1.52 10.08 -11.42
C CYS A 82 -1.56 8.66 -10.82
N VAL A 83 -1.36 7.60 -11.62
CA VAL A 83 -1.36 6.22 -11.10
C VAL A 83 -0.22 6.01 -10.10
N VAL A 84 0.96 6.57 -10.37
CA VAL A 84 2.08 6.52 -9.41
C VAL A 84 1.69 7.23 -8.11
N ALA A 85 1.05 8.40 -8.18
CA ALA A 85 0.60 9.14 -7.00
C ALA A 85 -0.46 8.37 -6.19
N GLU A 86 -1.43 7.75 -6.85
CA GLU A 86 -2.47 6.92 -6.20
C GLU A 86 -1.88 5.63 -5.57
N ALA A 87 -0.86 5.04 -6.20
CA ALA A 87 -0.11 3.92 -5.64
C ALA A 87 0.71 4.34 -4.41
N GLU A 88 1.35 5.52 -4.42
CA GLU A 88 2.06 6.07 -3.26
C GLU A 88 1.11 6.38 -2.09
N ALA A 89 -0.07 6.91 -2.40
CA ALA A 89 -1.13 7.13 -1.42
C ALA A 89 -1.74 5.82 -0.88
N GLY A 90 -1.50 4.68 -1.54
CA GLY A 90 -2.10 3.39 -1.21
C GLY A 90 -3.61 3.35 -1.47
N ARG A 91 -4.08 4.16 -2.42
CA ARG A 91 -5.50 4.28 -2.82
C ARG A 91 -5.82 3.49 -4.09
N ALA A 92 -4.79 3.08 -4.83
CA ALA A 92 -4.92 2.22 -6.00
C ALA A 92 -5.00 0.73 -5.62
N ASP A 93 -5.86 -0.02 -6.33
CA ASP A 93 -6.01 -1.46 -6.20
C ASP A 93 -4.73 -2.19 -6.69
N GLU A 94 -4.07 -2.94 -5.80
CA GLU A 94 -2.86 -3.72 -6.11
C GLU A 94 -3.04 -4.67 -7.29
N ARG A 95 -4.24 -5.26 -7.47
CA ARG A 95 -4.53 -6.17 -8.57
C ARG A 95 -4.54 -5.43 -9.90
N ARG A 96 -5.20 -4.27 -9.96
CA ARG A 96 -5.23 -3.41 -11.14
C ARG A 96 -3.86 -2.81 -11.46
N LEU A 97 -3.11 -2.40 -10.43
CA LEU A 97 -1.71 -1.97 -10.57
C LEU A 97 -0.82 -3.08 -11.15
N GLY A 98 -1.01 -4.32 -10.69
CA GLY A 98 -0.29 -5.48 -11.21
C GLY A 98 -0.62 -5.78 -12.68
N GLU A 99 -1.88 -5.61 -13.09
CA GLU A 99 -2.29 -5.75 -14.49
C GLU A 99 -1.69 -4.67 -15.39
N LEU A 100 -1.70 -3.40 -14.94
CA LEU A 100 -1.02 -2.30 -15.63
C LEU A 100 0.48 -2.56 -15.75
N ALA A 101 1.15 -2.94 -14.66
CA ALA A 101 2.59 -3.21 -14.66
C ALA A 101 2.95 -4.37 -15.61
N ARG A 102 2.11 -5.42 -15.69
CA ARG A 102 2.29 -6.52 -16.65
C ARG A 102 2.11 -6.05 -18.09
N ALA A 103 1.06 -5.28 -18.39
CA ALA A 103 0.82 -4.74 -19.72
C ALA A 103 2.00 -3.87 -20.19
N CYS A 104 2.44 -2.95 -19.33
CA CYS A 104 3.62 -2.12 -19.58
C CYS A 104 4.90 -2.96 -19.77
N SER A 105 5.14 -3.95 -18.90
CA SER A 105 6.32 -4.82 -19.03
C SER A 105 6.29 -5.66 -20.32
N GLN A 106 5.11 -6.10 -20.76
CA GLN A 106 4.96 -6.87 -21.99
C GLN A 106 5.22 -5.99 -23.21
N ALA A 107 4.69 -4.76 -23.21
CA ALA A 107 4.91 -3.78 -24.26
C ALA A 107 6.39 -3.33 -24.37
N VAL A 108 7.09 -3.21 -23.25
CA VAL A 108 8.53 -2.89 -23.26
C VAL A 108 9.37 -4.08 -23.73
N LYS A 109 8.99 -5.32 -23.39
CA LYS A 109 9.72 -6.54 -23.83
C LYS A 109 9.72 -6.72 -25.34
N THR A 110 8.67 -6.29 -26.03
CA THR A 110 8.58 -6.32 -27.50
C THR A 110 9.41 -5.24 -28.18
N GLY A 111 10.12 -4.39 -27.43
CA GLY A 111 11.02 -3.35 -27.95
C GLY A 111 10.31 -2.14 -28.56
N SER A 112 9.00 -2.24 -28.79
CA SER A 112 8.12 -1.15 -29.21
C SER A 112 6.74 -1.38 -28.60
N VAL A 113 6.10 -0.28 -28.19
CA VAL A 113 4.71 -0.29 -27.70
C VAL A 113 3.80 -0.29 -28.93
N SER A 114 3.09 -1.40 -29.18
CA SER A 114 2.10 -1.45 -30.25
C SER A 114 0.91 -0.53 -29.93
N PRO A 115 0.17 -0.04 -30.95
CA PRO A 115 -1.02 0.79 -30.72
C PRO A 115 -2.05 0.10 -29.82
N GLU A 116 -2.24 -1.20 -29.99
CA GLU A 116 -3.13 -2.03 -29.17
C GLU A 116 -2.67 -2.12 -27.71
N ALA A 117 -1.35 -2.24 -27.49
CA ALA A 117 -0.78 -2.23 -26.15
C ALA A 117 -0.91 -0.85 -25.50
N LEU A 118 -0.75 0.21 -26.29
CA LEU A 118 -0.92 1.59 -25.84
C LEU A 118 -2.36 1.87 -25.40
N ASP A 119 -3.35 1.51 -26.23
CA ASP A 119 -4.77 1.65 -25.89
C ASP A 119 -5.10 0.89 -24.60
N ARG A 120 -4.55 -0.32 -24.44
CA ARG A 120 -4.75 -1.11 -23.23
C ARG A 120 -4.16 -0.44 -21.99
N ILE A 121 -2.97 0.17 -22.11
CA ILE A 121 -2.33 0.93 -21.02
C ILE A 121 -3.16 2.19 -20.70
N GLU A 122 -3.65 2.91 -21.71
CA GLU A 122 -4.49 4.10 -21.53
C GLU A 122 -5.81 3.78 -20.81
N VAL A 123 -6.46 2.67 -21.15
CA VAL A 123 -7.69 2.20 -20.48
C VAL A 123 -7.41 1.82 -19.02
N LEU A 124 -6.35 1.04 -18.78
CA LEU A 124 -5.98 0.61 -17.42
C LEU A 124 -5.57 1.80 -16.54
N ALA A 125 -4.81 2.75 -17.10
CA ALA A 125 -4.41 3.96 -16.39
C ALA A 125 -5.61 4.88 -16.13
N GLY A 126 -6.52 5.03 -17.11
CA GLY A 126 -7.75 5.80 -16.95
C GLY A 126 -8.66 5.26 -15.85
N GLY A 127 -8.82 3.93 -15.77
CA GLY A 127 -9.61 3.28 -14.71
C GLY A 127 -8.99 3.33 -13.30
N LEU A 128 -7.74 3.77 -13.19
CA LEU A 128 -7.04 3.98 -11.91
C LEU A 128 -6.99 5.46 -11.50
N CYS A 129 -7.25 6.39 -12.43
CA CYS A 129 -7.08 7.83 -12.24
C CYS A 129 -8.25 8.71 -12.64
N ALA A 130 -9.41 8.12 -12.94
CA ALA A 130 -10.65 8.87 -13.01
C ALA A 130 -10.91 9.53 -11.63
N GLU A 131 -11.16 10.85 -11.65
CA GLU A 131 -11.46 11.66 -10.47
C GLU A 131 -12.57 11.00 -9.63
N GLY A 132 -12.19 10.43 -8.48
CA GLY A 132 -13.13 9.72 -7.60
C GLY A 132 -13.24 8.25 -7.97
N GLY A 133 -12.80 7.37 -7.05
CA GLY A 133 -12.95 5.93 -7.21
C GLY A 133 -14.36 5.56 -7.62
N GLY A 134 -14.51 4.91 -8.77
CA GLY A 134 -15.82 4.62 -9.33
C GLY A 134 -15.72 3.62 -10.48
N GLU A 135 -16.51 2.57 -10.34
CA GLU A 135 -17.04 1.67 -11.36
C GLU A 135 -16.60 1.85 -12.82
N LEU A 136 -16.10 0.75 -13.38
CA LEU A 136 -16.21 0.49 -14.82
C LEU A 136 -17.71 0.38 -15.16
N PRO A 137 -18.24 1.08 -16.18
CA PRO A 137 -19.50 0.67 -16.77
C PRO A 137 -19.32 -0.74 -17.38
N ASN A 138 -20.27 -1.62 -17.05
CA ASN A 138 -20.36 -2.99 -17.58
C ASN A 138 -20.41 -3.02 -19.11
#